data_AF-A0A8S3EGV8-F1
#
_entry.id   AF-A0A8S3EGV8-F1
#
_cell.length_a   1.000
_cell.length_b   1.000
_cell.length_c   1.000
_cell.angle_alpha   90.00
_cell.angle_beta   90.00
_cell.angle_gamma   90.00
#
_symmetry.space_group_name_H-M   'P 1'
#
loop_
_entity.id
_entity.type
_entity.pdbx_description
1 polymer ?
#
loop_
_entity_poly.entity_id
_entity_poly.type
_entity_poly.pdbx_seq_one_letter_code
_entity_poly.pdbx_strand_id
1 'polypeptide(L)' 'MKIGKKLLAKMPENYRNNNITATSTIDMLMKFGDVESAERIFRSIKAKGANIYGALMNGYNLNGE' A
#
# COMPACT_ATOMS: atom_id res chain seq x y z
N MET A 1 -7.41 7.38 9.82
CA MET A 1 -6.12 6.64 9.79
C MET A 1 -4.89 7.57 9.86
N LYS A 2 -4.63 8.24 11.00
CA LYS A 2 -3.45 9.13 11.16
C LYS A 2 -2.19 8.40 11.67
N ILE A 3 -2.39 7.34 12.46
CA ILE A 3 -1.31 6.60 13.13
C ILE A 3 -0.53 5.73 12.13
N GLY A 4 -1.22 4.95 11.29
CA GLY A 4 -0.57 4.10 10.27
C GLY A 4 0.30 4.89 9.29
N LYS A 5 -0.21 6.01 8.75
CA LYS A 5 0.57 6.90 7.87
C LYS A 5 1.78 7.53 8.57
N LYS A 6 1.64 7.95 9.84
CA LYS A 6 2.76 8.50 10.64
C LYS A 6 3.82 7.45 10.93
N LEU A 7 3.42 6.20 11.19
CA LEU A 7 4.35 5.08 11.36
C LEU A 7 5.12 4.81 10.08
N LEU A 8 4.44 4.74 8.94
CA LEU A 8 5.07 4.56 7.63
C LEU A 8 6.03 5.69 7.27
N ALA A 9 5.68 6.94 7.57
CA ALA A 9 6.56 8.09 7.34
C ALA A 9 7.84 8.06 8.20
N LYS A 10 7.83 7.33 9.32
CA LYS A 10 8.97 7.17 10.23
C LYS A 10 9.75 5.88 9.98
N MET A 11 9.32 5.01 9.07
CA MET A 11 10.05 3.78 8.77
C MET A 11 11.34 4.09 8.00
N PRO A 12 12.45 3.42 8.32
CA PRO A 12 13.70 3.62 7.60
C PRO A 12 13.55 3.17 6.14
N GLU A 13 14.30 3.81 5.25
CA GLU A 13 14.09 3.77 3.79
C GLU A 13 14.23 2.34 3.21
N ASN A 14 15.06 1.52 3.83
CA ASN A 14 15.22 0.09 3.52
C ASN A 14 13.93 -0.74 3.71
N TYR A 15 13.04 -0.36 4.63
CA TYR A 15 11.74 -1.01 4.79
C TYR A 15 10.74 -0.58 3.72
N ARG A 16 10.86 0.63 3.15
CA ARG A 16 10.00 1.08 2.03
C ARG A 16 10.24 0.29 0.75
N ASN A 17 11.44 -0.28 0.58
CA ASN A 17 11.79 -1.12 -0.56
C ASN A 17 11.47 -2.61 -0.36
N ASN A 18 10.91 -3.01 0.78
CA ASN A 18 10.46 -4.38 0.99
C ASN A 18 9.05 -4.57 0.43
N ASN A 19 8.89 -5.51 -0.52
CA ASN A 19 7.61 -5.90 -1.10
C ASN A 19 6.55 -6.23 -0.03
N ILE A 20 6.94 -6.81 1.10
CA ILE A 20 6.02 -7.15 2.19
C ILE A 20 5.44 -5.88 2.82
N THR A 21 6.31 -4.94 3.23
CA THR A 21 5.90 -3.67 3.84
C THR A 21 5.05 -2.85 2.88
N ALA A 22 5.39 -2.83 1.60
CA ALA A 22 4.61 -2.14 0.59
C ALA A 22 3.23 -2.78 0.39
N THR A 23 3.14 -4.12 0.37
CA THR A 23 1.86 -4.86 0.26
C THR A 23 0.95 -4.56 1.44
N SER A 24 1.46 -4.66 2.68
CA SER A 24 0.66 -4.37 3.88
C SER A 24 0.22 -2.91 3.95
N THR A 25 1.05 -2.00 3.44
CA THR A 25 0.69 -0.58 3.34
C THR A 25 -0.43 -0.34 2.36
N ILE A 26 -0.35 -0.93 1.16
CA ILE A 26 -1.37 -0.84 0.12
C ILE A 26 -2.68 -1.45 0.64
N ASP A 27 -2.65 -2.66 1.19
CA ASP A 27 -3.84 -3.32 1.76
C ASP A 27 -4.51 -2.46 2.84
N MET A 28 -3.73 -1.86 3.74
CA MET A 28 -4.24 -0.94 4.75
C MET A 28 -4.88 0.29 4.11
N LEU A 29 -4.21 0.96 3.18
CA LEU A 29 -4.73 2.17 2.53
C LEU A 29 -6.04 1.89 1.78
N MET A 30 -6.11 0.78 1.04
CA MET A 30 -7.33 0.36 0.34
C MET A 30 -8.48 0.06 1.31
N LYS A 31 -8.24 -0.65 2.42
CA LYS A 31 -9.27 -0.96 3.44
C LYS A 31 -9.89 0.29 4.09
N PHE A 32 -9.18 1.40 4.06
CA PHE A 32 -9.62 2.67 4.63
C PHE A 32 -10.07 3.69 3.56
N GLY A 33 -10.18 3.26 2.31
CA GLY A 33 -10.65 4.09 1.19
C GLY A 33 -9.68 5.15 0.70
N ASP A 34 -8.40 5.06 1.07
CA ASP A 34 -7.36 5.95 0.56
C ASP A 34 -6.68 5.34 -0.67
N VAL A 35 -7.49 5.15 -1.71
CA VAL A 35 -7.11 4.48 -2.96
C VAL A 35 -5.97 5.22 -3.65
N GLU A 36 -6.05 6.55 -3.76
CA GLU A 36 -5.03 7.39 -4.41
C GLU A 36 -3.64 7.20 -3.78
N SER A 37 -3.55 7.18 -2.44
CA SER A 37 -2.26 6.98 -1.78
C SER A 37 -1.74 5.55 -1.98
N ALA A 38 -2.63 4.55 -2.02
CA ALA A 38 -2.25 3.17 -2.28
C ALA A 38 -1.66 3.02 -3.70
N GLU A 39 -2.31 3.62 -4.70
CA GLU A 39 -1.82 3.65 -6.08
C GLU A 39 -0.48 4.40 -6.21
N ARG A 40 -0.31 5.53 -5.54
CA ARG A 40 0.96 6.28 -5.56
C ARG A 40 2.11 5.42 -5.04
N ILE A 41 1.88 4.66 -3.97
CA ILE A 41 2.87 3.74 -3.42
C ILE A 41 3.13 2.59 -4.41
N PHE A 42 2.07 1.99 -4.97
CA PHE A 42 2.19 0.96 -5.99
C PHE A 42 3.08 1.39 -7.18
N ARG A 43 2.85 2.60 -7.71
CA ARG A 43 3.64 3.16 -8.82
C ARG A 43 5.12 3.35 -8.45
N SER A 44 5.43 3.64 -7.18
CA SER A 44 6.81 3.83 -6.70
C SER A 44 7.63 2.54 -6.57
N ILE A 45 6.98 1.36 -6.53
CA ILE A 45 7.65 0.07 -6.35
C ILE A 45 8.25 -0.39 -7.68
N LYS A 46 9.59 -0.52 -7.74
CA LYS A 46 10.32 -0.95 -8.94
C LYS A 46 10.03 -2.41 -9.34
N ALA A 47 10.08 -3.34 -8.38
CA ALA A 47 9.85 -4.76 -8.61
C ALA A 47 8.63 -5.23 -7.79
N LYS A 48 7.48 -5.33 -8.45
CA LYS A 48 6.19 -5.65 -7.80
C LYS A 48 6.01 -7.16 -7.67
N GLY A 49 5.78 -7.65 -6.46
CA GLY A 49 5.34 -9.03 -6.21
C GLY A 49 3.86 -9.26 -6.55
N ALA A 50 3.49 -10.51 -6.81
CA ALA A 50 2.11 -10.91 -7.11
C ALA A 50 1.11 -10.53 -6.00
N ASN A 51 1.57 -10.57 -4.75
CA ASN A 51 0.80 -10.17 -3.56
C ASN A 51 0.33 -8.71 -3.60
N ILE A 52 1.11 -7.80 -4.19
CA ILE A 52 0.75 -6.39 -4.29
C ILE A 52 -0.44 -6.19 -5.23
N TYR A 53 -0.45 -6.90 -6.36
CA TYR A 53 -1.58 -6.84 -7.31
C TYR A 53 -2.86 -7.37 -6.68
N GLY A 54 -2.77 -8.47 -5.92
CA GLY A 54 -3.91 -9.03 -5.18
C GLY A 54 -4.47 -8.04 -4.14
N ALA A 55 -3.61 -7.32 -3.43
CA ALA A 55 -4.03 -6.30 -2.47
C ALA A 55 -4.78 -5.14 -3.15
N LEU A 56 -4.31 -4.67 -4.31
CA LEU A 56 -5.00 -3.62 -5.08
C LEU A 56 -6.35 -4.10 -5.62
N MET A 57 -6.42 -5.26 -6.25
CA MET A 57 -7.66 -5.79 -6.83
C MET A 57 -8.73 -6.00 -5.76
N ASN A 58 -8.36 -6.58 -4.62
CA ASN A 58 -9.27 -6.70 -3.48
C ASN A 58 -9.70 -5.31 -2.98
N GLY A 59 -8.76 -4.38 -2.91
CA GLY A 59 -9.03 -3.00 -2.54
C GLY A 59 -10.03 -2.29 -3.44
N TYR A 60 -9.94 -2.44 -4.77
CA TYR A 60 -10.86 -1.81 -5.71
C TYR A 60 -12.28 -2.35 -5.53
N ASN A 61 -12.42 -3.68 -5.42
CA ASN A 61 -13.70 -4.32 -5.10
C ASN A 61 -14.32 -3.78 -3.80
N LEU A 62 -13.51 -3.54 -2.76
CA LEU A 62 -13.98 -2.98 -1.48
C LEU A 62 -14.41 -1.52 -1.58
N ASN A 63 -13.83 -0.75 -2.50
CA ASN A 63 -14.13 0.67 -2.68
C ASN A 63 -15.15 0.94 -3.80
N GLY A 64 -15.61 -0.10 -4.50
CA GLY A 64 -16.61 0.02 -5.57
C GLY A 64 -16.04 0.60 -6.88
N GLU A 65 -14.76 0.38 -7.14
CA GLU A 65 -14.05 0.77 -8.37
C GLU A 65 -13.82 -0.41 -9.32
#